data_AF-A0A3D1HMD6-F1
#
_entry.id   AF-A0A3D1HMD6-F1
#
_cell.length_a   1.000
_cell.length_b   1.000
_cell.length_c   1.000
_cell.angle_alpha   90.00
_cell.angle_beta   90.00
_cell.angle_gamma   90.00
#
_symmetry.space_group_name_H-M   'P 1'
#
loop_
_entity.id
_entity.type
_entity.pdbx_description
1 polymer ?
#
loop_
_entity_poly.entity_id
_entity_poly.type
_entity_poly.pdbx_seq_one_letter_code
_entity_poly.pdbx_strand_id
1 'polypeptide(L)'
;LLASAADAADRLVVGINSDASVRRLKGDGRPVQSAEIRAAALAQLPFVGAVAIFDEDTPLELITALQPDRVFKGGDYRAEDVVGGDIAAARGGDVVIIPTLGSHSSTRLINA
;
A
#
# COMPACT_ATOMS: atom_id res chain seq x y z
N LEU A 1 8.72 7.22 0.34
CA LEU A 1 7.31 6.79 0.47
C LEU A 1 7.03 6.26 1.87
N LEU A 2 7.40 5.01 2.20
CA LEU A 2 7.02 4.41 3.49
C LEU A 2 7.60 5.14 4.71
N ALA A 3 8.86 5.59 4.65
CA ALA A 3 9.43 6.42 5.72
C ALA A 3 8.63 7.70 5.96
N SER A 4 8.28 8.42 4.89
CA SER A 4 7.44 9.63 4.97
C SER A 4 6.02 9.35 5.49
N ALA A 5 5.45 8.18 5.20
CA ALA A 5 4.17 7.76 5.78
C ALA A 5 4.30 7.48 7.28
N ALA A 6 5.40 6.85 7.69
CA ALA A 6 5.68 6.58 9.11
C ALA A 6 5.94 7.87 9.91
N ASP A 7 6.60 8.89 9.33
CA ASP A 7 6.79 10.18 10.01
C ASP A 7 5.47 10.90 10.30
N ALA A 8 4.39 10.53 9.59
CA ALA A 8 3.07 11.14 9.70
C ALA A 8 2.04 10.24 10.43
N ALA A 9 2.48 9.16 11.09
CA ALA A 9 1.60 8.24 11.81
C ALA A 9 2.30 7.64 13.05
N ASP A 10 1.53 7.39 14.11
CA ASP A 10 2.05 6.70 15.30
C ASP A 10 2.39 5.23 15.02
N ARG A 11 1.67 4.62 14.07
CA ARG A 11 1.86 3.23 13.67
C ARG A 11 1.59 3.03 12.18
N LEU A 12 2.57 2.53 11.44
CA LEU A 12 2.42 2.20 10.03
C LEU A 12 2.07 0.72 9.81
N VAL A 13 0.90 0.48 9.22
CA VAL A 13 0.48 -0.83 8.68
C VAL A 13 0.55 -0.78 7.15
N VAL A 14 1.21 -1.76 6.53
CA VAL A 14 1.36 -1.84 5.08
C VAL A 14 0.49 -2.97 4.53
N GLY A 15 -0.57 -2.62 3.81
CA GLY A 15 -1.35 -3.59 3.03
C GLY A 15 -0.65 -3.94 1.72
N ILE A 16 -0.49 -5.22 1.43
CA ILE A 16 0.00 -5.70 0.13
C ILE A 16 -0.96 -6.72 -0.48
N ASN A 17 -1.13 -6.63 -1.79
CA ASN A 17 -1.89 -7.62 -2.55
C ASN A 17 -1.21 -8.99 -2.46
N SER A 18 -2.02 -10.05 -2.36
CA SER A 18 -1.59 -11.44 -2.54
C SER A 18 -1.12 -11.72 -3.97
N ASP A 19 -0.57 -12.91 -4.20
CA ASP A 19 -0.11 -13.30 -5.53
C ASP A 19 -1.27 -13.46 -6.51
N ALA A 20 -2.41 -13.97 -6.05
CA ALA A 20 -3.62 -14.10 -6.86
C ALA A 20 -4.16 -12.71 -7.24
N SER A 21 -4.23 -11.79 -6.28
CA SER A 21 -4.65 -10.40 -6.50
C SER A 21 -3.75 -9.69 -7.52
N VAL A 22 -2.42 -9.80 -7.35
CA VAL A 22 -1.48 -9.19 -8.30
C VAL A 22 -1.61 -9.82 -9.70
N ARG A 23 -1.82 -11.13 -9.80
CA ARG A 23 -1.98 -11.81 -11.10
C ARG A 23 -3.22 -11.33 -11.83
N ARG A 24 -4.36 -11.16 -11.14
CA ARG A 24 -5.57 -10.57 -11.76
C ARG A 24 -5.34 -9.14 -12.25
N LEU A 25 -4.63 -8.33 -11.46
CA LEU A 25 -4.39 -6.92 -11.78
C LEU A 25 -3.31 -6.69 -12.85
N LYS A 26 -2.33 -7.59 -12.98
CA LYS A 26 -1.13 -7.37 -13.81
C LYS A 26 -0.81 -8.49 -14.81
N GLY A 27 -1.60 -9.56 -14.84
CA GLY A 27 -1.45 -10.70 -15.74
C GLY A 27 -0.52 -11.81 -15.23
N ASP A 28 -0.44 -12.91 -15.99
CA ASP A 28 0.16 -14.19 -15.61
C ASP A 28 1.69 -14.17 -15.38
N GLY A 29 2.38 -13.06 -15.64
CA GLY A 29 3.81 -12.86 -15.37
C GLY A 29 4.12 -12.15 -14.03
N ARG A 30 3.12 -11.91 -13.19
CA ARG A 30 3.26 -11.16 -11.93
C ARG A 30 2.53 -11.88 -10.77
N PRO A 31 2.97 -11.69 -9.51
CA PRO A 31 4.19 -10.97 -9.09
C PRO A 31 5.47 -11.78 -9.37
N VAL A 32 6.63 -11.11 -9.37
CA VAL A 32 7.93 -11.79 -9.53
C VAL A 32 8.43 -12.40 -8.22
N GLN A 33 8.05 -11.77 -7.10
CA GLN A 33 8.33 -12.24 -5.75
C GLN A 33 7.01 -12.53 -5.07
N SER A 34 6.92 -13.65 -4.35
CA SER A 34 5.70 -14.06 -3.66
C SER A 34 5.29 -13.03 -2.59
N ALA A 35 4.03 -13.08 -2.19
CA ALA A 35 3.48 -12.21 -1.16
C ALA A 35 4.24 -12.34 0.17
N GLU A 36 4.66 -13.55 0.53
CA GLU A 36 5.42 -13.83 1.75
C GLU A 36 6.80 -13.18 1.70
N ILE A 37 7.51 -13.27 0.57
CA ILE A 37 8.83 -12.65 0.41
C ILE A 37 8.71 -11.13 0.46
N ARG A 38 7.72 -10.56 -0.24
CA ARG A 38 7.44 -9.12 -0.23
C ARG A 38 7.08 -8.64 1.18
N ALA A 39 6.26 -9.39 1.90
CA ALA A 39 5.87 -9.08 3.27
C ALA A 39 7.07 -9.12 4.22
N ALA A 40 7.90 -10.17 4.14
CA ALA A 40 9.10 -10.31 4.95
C ALA A 40 10.07 -9.14 4.73
N ALA A 41 10.27 -8.71 3.48
CA ALA A 41 11.12 -7.56 3.17
C ALA A 41 10.58 -6.25 3.77
N LEU A 42 9.27 -6.01 3.69
CA LEU A 42 8.64 -4.83 4.27
C LEU A 42 8.64 -4.84 5.81
N ALA A 43 8.43 -6.01 6.41
CA ALA A 43 8.42 -6.19 7.87
C ALA A 43 9.78 -5.96 8.52
N GLN A 44 10.88 -6.01 7.76
CA GLN A 44 12.22 -5.68 8.25
C GLN A 44 12.49 -4.18 8.36
N LEU A 45 11.62 -3.32 7.79
CA LEU A 45 11.79 -1.88 7.90
C LEU A 45 11.44 -1.43 9.33
N PRO A 46 12.31 -0.69 10.03
CA PRO A 46 12.15 -0.42 11.47
C PRO A 46 10.92 0.42 11.81
N PHE A 47 10.38 1.16 10.85
CA PHE A 47 9.20 2.02 11.01
C PHE A 47 7.89 1.35 10.52
N VAL A 48 7.97 0.20 9.85
CA VAL A 48 6.80 -0.63 9.57
C VAL A 48 6.52 -1.45 10.81
N GLY A 49 5.27 -1.75 11.14
CA GLY A 49 5.14 -2.91 12.00
C GLY A 49 3.82 -3.63 12.08
N ALA A 50 2.98 -3.48 11.07
CA ALA A 50 2.37 -4.68 10.55
C ALA A 50 2.43 -4.67 9.02
N VAL A 51 2.47 -5.86 8.44
CA VAL A 51 2.22 -6.07 7.03
C VAL A 51 1.02 -6.99 6.93
N ALA A 52 0.00 -6.56 6.19
CA ALA A 52 -1.22 -7.33 5.96
C ALA A 52 -1.29 -7.74 4.49
N ILE A 53 -1.49 -9.03 4.24
CA ILE A 53 -1.72 -9.55 2.88
C ILE A 53 -3.23 -9.62 2.68
N PHE A 54 -3.71 -9.12 1.56
CA PHE A 54 -5.13 -9.16 1.21
C PHE A 54 -5.33 -9.71 -0.22
N ASP A 55 -6.42 -10.44 -0.42
CA ASP A 55 -6.69 -11.17 -1.66
C ASP A 55 -7.55 -10.40 -2.65
N GLU A 56 -8.22 -9.34 -2.22
CA GLU A 56 -9.16 -8.56 -3.01
C GLU A 56 -8.44 -7.68 -4.05
N ASP A 57 -9.16 -7.18 -5.05
CA ASP A 57 -8.60 -6.29 -6.08
C ASP A 57 -8.33 -4.88 -5.54
N THR A 58 -8.99 -4.51 -4.45
CA THR A 58 -8.82 -3.23 -3.74
C THR A 58 -8.63 -3.48 -2.25
N PRO A 59 -7.94 -2.60 -1.52
CA PRO A 59 -7.72 -2.77 -0.08
C PRO A 59 -8.95 -2.42 0.77
N LEU A 60 -10.15 -2.24 0.17
CA LEU A 60 -11.32 -1.71 0.85
C LEU A 60 -11.70 -2.53 2.10
N GLU A 61 -11.73 -3.86 2.00
CA GLU A 61 -12.08 -4.73 3.12
C GLU A 61 -11.05 -4.64 4.25
N LEU A 62 -9.76 -4.63 3.91
CA LEU A 62 -8.68 -4.44 4.87
C LEU A 62 -8.78 -3.07 5.57
N ILE A 63 -9.03 -1.99 4.83
CA ILE A 63 -9.21 -0.66 5.39
C ILE A 63 -10.46 -0.61 6.28
N THR A 64 -11.54 -1.27 5.87
CA THR A 64 -12.78 -1.37 6.65
C THR A 64 -12.54 -2.11 7.96
N ALA A 65 -11.74 -3.18 7.96
CA ALA A 65 -11.41 -3.93 9.16
C ALA A 65 -10.47 -3.14 10.09
N LEU A 66 -9.48 -2.45 9.55
CA LEU A 66 -8.48 -1.70 10.33
C LEU A 66 -8.96 -0.35 10.83
N GLN A 67 -9.89 0.29 10.13
CA GLN A 67 -10.41 1.63 10.45
C GLN A 67 -9.28 2.66 10.70
N PRO A 68 -8.35 2.87 9.75
CA PRO A 68 -7.19 3.73 9.97
C PRO A 68 -7.57 5.21 10.06
N ASP A 69 -6.84 5.97 10.86
CA ASP A 69 -6.97 7.44 10.91
C ASP A 69 -6.39 8.11 9.65
N ARG A 70 -5.46 7.46 8.95
CA ARG A 70 -4.84 7.99 7.73
C ARG A 70 -4.66 6.92 6.67
N VAL A 71 -4.97 7.27 5.41
CA VAL A 71 -4.68 6.43 4.25
C VAL A 71 -3.60 7.09 3.40
N PHE A 72 -2.46 6.41 3.24
CA PHE A 72 -1.33 6.92 2.48
C PHE A 72 -1.33 6.38 1.05
N LYS A 73 -1.14 7.25 0.06
CA LYS A 73 -0.95 6.85 -1.34
C LYS A 73 0.24 7.56 -1.96
N GLY A 74 1.09 6.81 -2.66
CA GLY A 74 2.19 7.38 -3.41
C GLY A 74 1.81 7.76 -4.84
N GLY A 75 2.30 8.89 -5.34
CA GLY A 75 2.20 9.29 -6.75
C GLY A 75 1.29 10.50 -6.98
N ASP A 76 0.77 10.62 -8.20
CA ASP A 76 0.01 11.80 -8.66
C ASP A 76 -1.52 11.58 -8.56
N TYR A 77 -1.97 10.98 -7.45
CA TYR A 77 -3.39 10.70 -7.23
C TYR A 77 -4.10 11.91 -6.61
N ARG A 78 -5.39 12.09 -6.94
CA ARG A 78 -6.27 12.96 -6.16
C ARG A 78 -6.73 12.20 -4.93
N ALA A 79 -6.88 12.91 -3.80
CA ALA A 79 -7.33 12.31 -2.56
C ALA A 79 -8.70 11.63 -2.71
N GLU A 80 -9.60 12.22 -3.52
CA GLU A 80 -10.93 11.67 -3.82
C GLU A 80 -10.91 10.29 -4.51
N ASP A 81 -9.82 9.95 -5.21
CA ASP A 81 -9.71 8.70 -5.97
C ASP A 81 -9.10 7.55 -5.14
N VAL A 82 -8.74 7.82 -3.87
CA VAL A 82 -8.09 6.83 -3.00
C VAL A 82 -9.15 6.00 -2.26
N VAL A 83 -9.15 4.70 -2.53
CA VAL A 83 -9.98 3.72 -1.83
C VAL A 83 -9.80 3.82 -0.31
N GLY A 84 -10.93 3.94 0.41
CA GLY A 84 -10.96 4.01 1.87
C GLY A 84 -10.77 5.42 2.46
N GLY A 85 -10.67 6.46 1.62
CA GLY A 85 -10.62 7.85 2.09
C GLY A 85 -11.89 8.29 2.82
N ASP A 86 -13.06 7.82 2.37
CA ASP A 86 -14.36 8.01 3.02
C ASP A 86 -14.41 7.36 4.41
N ILE A 87 -13.84 6.16 4.55
CA ILE A 87 -13.74 5.44 5.82
C ILE A 87 -12.88 6.20 6.83
N ALA A 88 -11.72 6.71 6.40
CA ALA A 88 -10.86 7.53 7.25
C ALA A 88 -11.56 8.85 7.63
N ALA A 89 -12.15 9.55 6.64
CA ALA A 89 -12.83 10.82 6.85
C ALA A 89 -14.02 10.72 7.82
N ALA A 90 -14.76 9.60 7.79
CA ALA A 90 -15.87 9.34 8.72
C ALA A 90 -15.46 9.34 10.20
N ARG A 91 -14.15 9.21 10.48
CA ARG A 91 -13.57 9.20 11.83
C ARG A 91 -12.72 10.43 12.13
N GLY A 92 -12.76 11.45 11.26
CA GLY A 92 -11.92 12.65 11.37
C GLY A 92 -10.50 12.47 10.83
N GLY A 93 -10.25 11.38 10.10
CA GLY A 93 -9.01 11.08 9.42
C GLY A 93 -8.89 11.69 8.02
N ASP A 94 -7.77 11.41 7.35
CA ASP A 94 -7.47 11.99 6.04
C ASP A 94 -6.69 11.05 5.08
N VAL A 95 -6.73 11.40 3.79
CA VAL A 95 -5.90 10.78 2.76
C VAL A 95 -4.66 11.63 2.55
N VAL A 96 -3.49 11.02 2.68
CA VAL A 96 -2.20 11.69 2.50
C VAL A 96 -1.54 11.19 1.21
N ILE A 97 -1.43 12.09 0.23
CA ILE A 97 -0.72 11.82 -1.02
C ILE A 97 0.75 12.17 -0.83
N ILE A 98 1.62 11.18 -1.00
CA ILE A 98 3.08 11.34 -0.87
C ILE A 98 3.67 11.34 -2.29
N PRO A 99 4.36 12.42 -2.70
CA PRO A 99 5.04 12.46 -4.00
C PRO A 99 6.02 11.31 -4.15
N THR A 100 5.96 10.60 -5.28
CA THR A 100 6.97 9.59 -5.59
C THR A 100 8.27 10.28 -6.00
N LEU A 101 9.39 9.84 -5.43
CA LEU A 101 10.73 10.28 -5.84
C LEU A 101 11.03 9.70 -7.22
N GLY A 102 10.57 10.35 -8.27
CA GLY A 102 10.83 9.97 -9.65
C GLY A 102 10.33 8.58 -10.02
N SER A 103 11.09 7.94 -10.91
CA SER A 103 10.60 6.89 -11.78
C SER A 103 11.05 5.50 -11.29
N HIS A 104 10.60 5.08 -10.11
CA HIS A 104 10.90 3.75 -9.57
C HIS A 104 9.72 2.80 -9.79
N SER A 105 9.92 1.74 -10.58
CA SER A 105 8.94 0.66 -10.73
C SER A 105 9.64 -0.67 -10.94
N SER A 106 9.03 -1.76 -10.49
CA SER A 106 9.59 -3.11 -10.71
C SER A 106 9.70 -3.46 -12.19
N THR A 107 8.78 -2.97 -13.03
CA THR A 107 8.87 -3.11 -14.49
C THR A 107 10.15 -2.47 -15.03
N ARG A 108 10.51 -1.27 -14.58
CA ARG A 108 11.75 -0.62 -15.01
C ARG A 108 12.99 -1.36 -14.52
N LEU A 109 13.00 -1.83 -13.28
CA LEU A 109 14.15 -2.57 -12.74
C LEU A 109 14.42 -3.89 -13.48
N ILE A 110 13.37 -4.56 -13.97
CA ILE A 110 13.52 -5.84 -14.70
C ILE A 110 13.93 -5.61 -16.15
N ASN A 111 13.49 -4.50 -16.75
CA ASN A 111 13.78 -4.15 -18.15
C ASN A 111 14.99 -3.21 -18.31
N ALA A 112 15.75 -2.97 -17.23
CA ALA A 112 16.93 -2.10 -17.22
C ALA A 112 18.18 -2.80 -17.74
#